data_AF-A0A0F9PDR7-F1
#
_entry.id   AF-A0A0F9PDR7-F1
#
_cell.length_a   1.000
_cell.length_b   1.000
_cell.length_c   1.000
_cell.angle_alpha   90.00
_cell.angle_beta   90.00
_cell.angle_gamma   90.00
#
_symmetry.space_group_name_H-M   'P 1'
#
loop_
_entity.id
_entity.type
_entity.pdbx_description
1 polymer ?
#
loop_
_entity_poly.entity_id
_entity_poly.type
_entity_poly.pdbx_seq_one_letter_code
_entity_poly.pdbx_strand_id
1 'polypeptide(L)' 'MTAALLSLAERSVIELDKGVFDQLYVKGSEGYLLVLQAGPNAVLTVSTTKDVRLGLIFLDCRRTCEKIAKLI' A
#
# COMPACT_ATOMS: atom_id res chain seq x y z
N MET A 1 4.49 -4.03 12.20
CA MET A 1 5.59 -4.07 11.20
C MET A 1 5.40 -3.07 10.06
N THR A 2 4.18 -2.73 9.66
CA THR A 2 3.90 -1.82 8.53
C THR A 2 4.66 -0.49 8.57
N ALA A 3 4.73 0.19 9.72
CA ALA A 3 5.41 1.48 9.83
C ALA A 3 6.91 1.41 9.45
N ALA A 4 7.60 0.35 9.86
CA ALA A 4 9.00 0.16 9.51
C ALA A 4 9.19 -0.11 8.00
N LEU A 5 8.32 -0.92 7.40
CA LEU A 5 8.33 -1.16 5.96
C LEU A 5 8.01 0.10 5.15
N LEU A 6 7.07 0.91 5.63
CA LEU A 6 6.71 2.19 5.03
C LEU A 6 7.91 3.14 5.00
N SER A 7 8.58 3.34 6.13
CA SER A 7 9.76 4.23 6.18
C SER A 7 10.87 3.79 5.24
N LEU A 8 11.11 2.48 5.11
CA LEU A 8 12.08 1.95 4.14
C LEU A 8 11.62 2.16 2.70
N ALA A 9 10.33 1.96 2.41
CA ALA A 9 9.78 2.15 1.07
C ALA A 9 9.82 3.63 0.65
N GLU A 10 9.41 4.56 1.52
CA GLU A 10 9.49 6.01 1.31
C GLU A 10 10.93 6.44 1.01
N ARG A 11 11.86 6.01 1.85
CA ARG A 11 13.28 6.29 1.65
C ARG A 11 13.80 5.72 0.34
N SER A 12 13.44 4.48 0.00
CA SER A 12 13.84 3.84 -1.26
C SER A 12 13.31 4.59 -2.48
N VAL A 13 12.07 5.07 -2.42
CA VAL A 13 11.46 5.84 -3.53
C VAL A 13 12.21 7.16 -3.75
N ILE A 14 12.63 7.82 -2.68
CA ILE A 14 13.43 9.05 -2.74
C ILE A 14 14.84 8.74 -3.26
N GLU A 15 15.55 7.79 -2.64
CA GLU A 15 16.96 7.47 -2.97
C GLU A 15 17.13 6.92 -4.39
N LEU A 16 16.09 6.30 -4.96
CA LEU A 16 16.12 5.73 -6.31
C LEU A 16 15.50 6.66 -7.37
N ASP A 17 15.21 7.92 -7.03
CA ASP A 17 14.58 8.90 -7.93
C ASP A 17 13.28 8.35 -8.55
N LYS A 18 12.36 7.88 -7.70
CA LYS A 18 11.03 7.37 -8.08
C LYS A 18 9.89 8.29 -7.65
N GLY A 19 10.21 9.49 -7.17
CA GLY A 19 9.24 10.51 -6.82
C GLY A 19 8.77 10.41 -5.36
N VAL A 20 7.46 10.30 -5.16
CA VAL A 20 6.81 10.19 -3.84
C VAL A 20 6.20 8.81 -3.70
N PHE A 21 6.23 8.26 -2.48
CA PHE A 21 5.63 6.96 -2.19
C PHE A 21 4.13 6.96 -2.49
N ASP A 22 3.66 6.03 -3.34
CA ASP A 22 2.24 5.78 -3.62
C ASP A 22 1.76 4.49 -2.92
N GLN A 23 2.50 3.41 -3.13
CA GLN A 23 2.15 2.07 -2.64
C GLN A 23 3.36 1.13 -2.55
N LEU A 24 3.28 0.16 -1.63
CA LEU A 24 4.16 -1.00 -1.48
C LEU A 24 3.35 -2.29 -1.70
N TYR A 25 3.97 -3.24 -2.41
CA TYR A 25 3.44 -4.57 -2.65
C TYR A 25 4.49 -5.62 -2.26
N VAL A 26 4.12 -6.53 -1.36
CA VAL A 26 4.95 -7.67 -0.97
C VAL A 26 4.23 -8.96 -1.34
N LYS A 27 4.89 -9.79 -2.15
CA LYS A 27 4.44 -11.14 -2.50
C LYS A 27 5.11 -12.16 -1.58
N GLY A 28 4.30 -12.91 -0.85
CA GLY A 28 4.71 -14.13 -0.15
C GLY A 28 4.28 -15.37 -0.92
N SER A 29 4.72 -16.55 -0.46
CA SER A 29 4.28 -17.84 -1.03
C SER A 29 2.78 -18.10 -0.84
N GLU A 30 2.22 -17.59 0.26
CA GLU A 30 0.82 -17.83 0.65
C GLU A 30 -0.11 -16.63 0.42
N GLY A 31 0.40 -15.53 -0.12
CA GLY A 31 -0.41 -14.34 -0.29
C GLY A 31 0.34 -13.06 -0.52
N TYR A 32 -0.37 -11.95 -0.30
CA TYR A 32 0.11 -10.62 -0.62
C TYR A 32 -0.17 -9.65 0.52
N LEU A 33 0.78 -8.76 0.77
CA LEU A 33 0.62 -7.60 1.64
C LEU A 33 0.68 -6.33 0.78
N LEU A 34 -0.40 -5.55 0.83
CA LEU A 34 -0.51 -4.26 0.15
C LEU A 34 -0.47 -3.16 1.21
N VAL A 35 0.31 -2.11 0.96
CA VAL A 35 0.30 -0.87 1.76
C VAL A 35 0.15 0.29 0.80
N LEU A 36 -0.89 1.10 0.95
CA LEU A 36 -1.18 2.23 0.07
C LEU A 36 -1.35 3.51 0.89
N GLN A 37 -0.94 4.65 0.34
CA GLN A 37 -1.24 5.94 0.95
C GLN A 37 -2.77 6.16 1.00
N ALA A 38 -3.27 6.62 2.14
CA ALA A 38 -4.70 6.81 2.40
C ALA A 38 -4.96 8.19 3.03
N GLY A 39 -4.57 9.25 2.32
CA GLY A 39 -4.61 10.62 2.83
C GLY A 39 -3.22 11.13 3.26
N PRO A 40 -3.14 12.31 3.90
CA PRO A 40 -1.85 12.94 4.20
C PRO A 40 -1.05 12.21 5.28
N ASN A 41 -1.72 11.64 6.29
CA ASN A 41 -1.08 11.09 7.49
C ASN A 41 -1.53 9.65 7.81
N ALA A 42 -2.02 8.91 6.81
CA ALA A 42 -2.49 7.53 7.01
C ALA A 42 -2.16 6.63 5.83
N VAL A 43 -2.11 5.33 6.12
CA VAL A 43 -1.92 4.26 5.14
C VAL A 43 -2.96 3.17 5.32
N LEU A 44 -3.43 2.60 4.21
CA LEU A 44 -4.25 1.40 4.19
C LEU A 44 -3.34 0.17 4.04
N THR A 45 -3.42 -0.77 4.97
CA THR A 45 -2.71 -2.06 4.88
C THR A 45 -3.71 -3.19 4.68
N VAL A 46 -3.46 -4.04 3.68
CA VAL A 46 -4.32 -5.18 3.33
C VAL A 46 -3.48 -6.45 3.21
N SER A 47 -3.91 -7.53 3.86
CA SER A 47 -3.34 -8.87 3.71
C SER A 47 -4.35 -9.77 3.00
N THR A 48 -3.89 -10.55 2.03
CA THR A 48 -4.74 -11.42 1.20
C THR A 48 -4.06 -12.74 0.91
N THR A 49 -4.84 -13.74 0.47
CA THR A 49 -4.34 -15.05 0.06
C THR A 49 -3.75 -15.02 -1.35
N LYS A 50 -2.98 -16.06 -1.70
CA LYS A 50 -2.34 -16.19 -3.02
C LYS A 50 -3.33 -16.26 -4.20
N ASP A 51 -4.55 -16.71 -3.94
CA ASP A 51 -5.60 -16.90 -4.95
C ASP A 51 -6.45 -15.63 -5.18
N VAL A 52 -6.10 -14.52 -4.52
CA VAL A 52 -6.82 -13.25 -4.71
C VAL A 52 -6.69 -12.76 -6.15
N ARG A 53 -7.79 -12.20 -6.67
CA ARG A 53 -7.78 -11.47 -7.95
C ARG A 53 -7.09 -10.12 -7.75
N LEU A 54 -5.77 -10.08 -7.93
CA LEU A 54 -4.93 -8.90 -7.64
C LEU A 54 -5.45 -7.60 -8.25
N GLY A 55 -5.90 -7.61 -9.51
CA GLY A 55 -6.46 -6.41 -10.15
C GLY A 55 -7.70 -5.86 -9.44
N LEU A 56 -8.58 -6.74 -8.93
CA LEU A 56 -9.79 -6.32 -8.22
C LEU A 56 -9.46 -5.78 -6.82
N ILE A 57 -8.56 -6.42 -6.08
CA ILE A 57 -8.17 -5.92 -4.76
C ILE A 57 -7.49 -4.56 -4.86
N PHE A 58 -6.66 -4.29 -5.88
CA PHE A 58 -6.09 -2.97 -6.11
C PHE A 58 -7.16 -1.90 -6.38
N LEU A 59 -8.17 -2.23 -7.20
CA LEU A 59 -9.29 -1.33 -7.47
C LEU A 59 -10.05 -0.96 -6.19
N ASP A 60 -10.37 -1.97 -5.37
CA ASP A 60 -11.08 -1.77 -4.12
C ASP A 60 -10.25 -1.02 -3.07
N CYS A 61 -8.94 -1.30 -3.01
CA CYS A 61 -8.01 -0.57 -2.15
C CYS A 61 -7.96 0.92 -2.51
N ARG A 62 -7.80 1.26 -3.80
CA ARG A 62 -7.77 2.67 -4.25
C ARG A 62 -9.04 3.42 -3.86
N ARG A 63 -10.22 2.84 -4.13
CA ARG A 63 -11.51 3.41 -3.72
C ARG A 63 -11.63 3.56 -2.20
N THR A 64 -11.05 2.64 -1.44
CA THR A 64 -11.07 2.69 0.02
C THR A 64 -10.14 3.78 0.54
N CYS A 65 -8.94 3.94 -0.01
CA CYS A 65 -8.03 5.03 0.31
C CYS A 65 -8.67 6.40 0.06
N GLU A 66 -9.37 6.59 -1.06
CA GLU A 66 -10.11 7.82 -1.36
C GLU A 66 -11.21 8.12 -0.33
N LYS A 67 -11.90 7.09 0.17
CA LYS A 67 -12.91 7.24 1.22
C LYS A 67 -12.27 7.61 2.55
N ILE A 68 -11.17 6.95 2.92
CA ILE A 68 -10.42 7.25 4.15
C ILE A 68 -9.91 8.69 4.11
N ALA A 69 -9.29 9.10 3.00
CA ALA A 69 -8.75 10.45 2.82
C ALA A 69 -9.80 11.57 2.92
N LYS A 70 -11.10 11.27 2.77
CA LYS A 70 -12.20 12.21 2.96
C LYS A 70 -12.65 12.33 4.42
N LEU A 71 -12.26 11.38 5.27
CA LEU A 71 -12.66 11.32 6.68
C LEU A 71 -11.59 11.87 7.63
N ILE A 72 -10.35 11.99 7.16
CA ILE A 72 -9.18 12.40 7.96
C ILE A 72 -8.51 13.66 7.41
#